data_AF-A0A087M3E6-F1
#
_entry.id   AF-A0A087M3E6-F1
#
_cell.length_a   1.000
_cell.length_b   1.000
_cell.length_c   1.000
_cell.angle_alpha   90.00
_cell.angle_beta   90.00
_cell.angle_gamma   90.00
#
_symmetry.space_group_name_H-M   'P 1'
#
loop_
_entity.id
_entity.type
_entity.pdbx_description
1 polymer ?
#
loop_
_entity_poly.entity_id
_entity_poly.type
_entity_poly.pdbx_seq_one_letter_code
_entity_poly.pdbx_strand_id
1 'polypeptide(L)'
;MAQCCAAVLEYWMLMGHRQVGGIQDRKWLALWRLMGWKVHIHGDAIDIDGAPWLPAYFDVTESALEGARRIGQVSGPILSQ
;
A
#
# COMPACT_ATOMS: atom_id res chain seq x y z
N MET A 1 0.61 6.81 -10.32
CA MET A 1 0.41 6.50 -8.88
C MET A 1 0.74 5.04 -8.53
N ALA A 2 0.23 4.03 -9.25
CA ALA A 2 0.54 2.62 -8.96
C ALA A 2 2.05 2.27 -9.06
N GLN A 3 2.80 2.94 -9.94
CA GLN A 3 4.26 2.82 -10.02
C GLN A 3 4.95 3.24 -8.71
N CYS A 4 4.48 4.30 -8.05
CA CYS A 4 5.00 4.71 -6.73
C CYS A 4 4.69 3.65 -5.66
N CYS A 5 3.54 2.98 -5.74
CA CYS A 5 3.18 1.91 -4.82
C CYS A 5 4.11 0.70 -4.99
N ALA A 6 4.44 0.35 -6.24
CA ALA A 6 5.42 -0.69 -6.53
C ALA A 6 6.83 -0.31 -6.01
N ALA A 7 7.27 0.93 -6.23
CA ALA A 7 8.58 1.39 -5.78
C ALA A 7 8.72 1.35 -4.24
N VAL A 8 7.67 1.77 -3.54
CA VAL A 8 7.64 1.80 -2.08
C VAL A 8 7.61 0.38 -1.50
N LEU A 9 6.86 -0.55 -2.11
CA LEU A 9 6.89 -1.96 -1.72
C LEU A 9 8.27 -2.59 -1.97
N GLU A 10 8.90 -2.33 -3.11
CA GLU A 10 10.27 -2.80 -3.39
C GLU A 10 11.25 -2.33 -2.32
N TYR A 11 11.17 -1.05 -1.94
CA TYR A 11 12.00 -0.50 -0.87
C TYR A 11 11.75 -1.23 0.46
N TRP A 12 10.50 -1.39 0.88
CA TRP A 12 10.19 -2.05 2.15
C TRP A 12 10.61 -3.52 2.18
N MET A 13 10.47 -4.22 1.05
CA MET A 13 10.94 -5.61 0.91
C MET A 13 12.46 -5.69 0.99
N LEU A 14 13.18 -4.79 0.31
CA LEU A 14 14.65 -4.70 0.37
C LEU A 14 15.15 -4.47 1.81
N MET A 15 14.44 -3.63 2.56
CA MET A 15 14.74 -3.34 3.97
C MET A 15 14.31 -4.44 4.95
N GLY A 16 13.64 -5.51 4.47
CA GLY A 16 13.16 -6.61 5.30
C GLY A 16 11.94 -6.27 6.17
N HIS A 17 11.23 -5.18 5.85
CA HIS A 17 9.98 -4.85 6.53
C HIS A 17 8.86 -5.80 6.12
N ARG A 18 8.03 -6.18 7.09
CA ARG A 18 6.89 -7.08 6.87
C ARG A 18 5.56 -6.36 6.85
N GLN A 19 5.51 -5.17 7.44
CA GLN A 19 4.32 -4.36 7.54
C GLN A 19 4.69 -2.88 7.46
N VAL A 20 3.77 -2.09 6.95
CA VAL A 20 3.79 -0.63 7.01
C VAL A 20 2.43 -0.13 7.49
N GLY A 21 2.38 0.98 8.21
CA GLY A 21 1.10 1.58 8.59
C GLY A 21 1.12 3.08 8.60
N GLY A 22 -0.07 3.64 8.77
CA GLY A 22 -0.31 5.08 8.84
C GLY A 22 -1.79 5.39 8.97
N ILE A 23 -2.08 6.68 9.00
CA ILE A 23 -3.45 7.20 8.93
C ILE A 23 -3.73 7.55 7.47
N GLN A 24 -4.83 7.05 6.92
CA GLN A 24 -5.18 7.25 5.51
C GLN A 24 -6.66 7.56 5.30
N ASP A 25 -6.98 8.29 4.25
CA ASP A 25 -8.36 8.47 3.82
C ASP A 25 -8.99 7.11 3.44
N ARG A 26 -10.19 6.84 3.95
CA ARG A 26 -10.93 5.60 3.72
C ARG A 26 -11.12 5.28 2.23
N LYS A 27 -11.17 6.27 1.35
CA LYS A 27 -11.37 6.05 -0.11
C LYS A 27 -10.30 5.18 -0.74
N TRP A 28 -9.10 5.15 -0.17
CA TRP A 28 -7.98 4.38 -0.72
C TRP A 28 -8.11 2.86 -0.53
N LEU A 29 -8.94 2.40 0.41
CA LEU A 29 -9.11 0.98 0.70
C LEU A 29 -9.46 0.13 -0.52
N ALA A 30 -10.30 0.65 -1.42
CA ALA A 30 -10.69 -0.06 -2.63
C ALA A 30 -9.49 -0.23 -3.58
N LEU A 31 -8.67 0.80 -3.72
CA LEU A 31 -7.47 0.76 -4.56
C LEU A 31 -6.43 -0.22 -4.02
N TRP A 32 -6.19 -0.24 -2.71
CA TRP A 32 -5.25 -1.18 -2.08
C TRP A 32 -5.69 -2.63 -2.30
N ARG A 33 -6.98 -2.92 -2.10
CA ARG A 33 -7.54 -4.25 -2.34
C ARG A 33 -7.43 -4.66 -3.80
N LEU A 34 -7.63 -3.73 -4.74
CA LEU A 34 -7.47 -3.99 -6.17
C LEU A 34 -6.02 -4.34 -6.55
N MET A 35 -5.04 -3.78 -5.85
CA MET A 35 -3.62 -4.14 -5.97
C MET A 35 -3.24 -5.41 -5.19
N GLY A 36 -4.20 -6.08 -4.54
CA GLY A 36 -3.94 -7.30 -3.78
C GLY A 36 -3.34 -7.07 -2.39
N TRP A 37 -3.34 -5.83 -1.89
CA TRP A 37 -2.79 -5.51 -0.58
C TRP A 37 -3.74 -6.00 0.52
N LYS A 38 -3.17 -6.65 1.53
CA LYS A 38 -3.90 -7.02 2.74
C LYS A 38 -3.86 -5.86 3.72
N VAL A 39 -5.01 -5.20 3.91
CA VAL A 39 -5.17 -4.04 4.78
C VAL A 39 -5.80 -4.48 6.10
N HIS A 40 -5.19 -4.07 7.20
CA HIS A 40 -5.68 -4.27 8.56
C HIS A 40 -6.06 -2.91 9.14
N ILE A 41 -7.35 -2.74 9.44
CA ILE A 41 -7.86 -1.51 10.07
C ILE A 41 -7.65 -1.62 11.57
N HIS A 42 -7.06 -0.59 12.18
CA HIS A 42 -6.73 -0.57 13.61
C HIS A 42 -7.56 0.46 14.37
N GLY A 43 -8.79 0.09 14.73
CA GLY A 43 -9.72 0.96 15.44
C GLY A 43 -10.69 1.68 14.52
N ASP A 44 -11.37 2.67 15.08
CA ASP A 44 -12.45 3.38 14.40
C ASP A 44 -11.94 4.50 13.50
N ALA A 45 -12.82 4.96 12.60
CA ALA A 45 -12.52 6.10 11.75
C ALA A 45 -12.44 7.39 12.57
N ILE A 46 -11.50 8.24 12.22
CA ILE A 46 -11.29 9.57 12.78
C ILE A 46 -11.74 10.59 11.74
N ASP A 47 -12.59 11.54 12.11
CA ASP A 47 -12.91 12.68 11.25
C ASP A 47 -11.71 13.64 11.23
N ILE A 48 -11.14 13.84 10.04
CA ILE A 48 -10.10 14.85 9.80
C ILE A 48 -10.59 15.68 8.61
N ASP A 49 -10.86 16.96 8.88
CA ASP A 49 -11.37 17.93 7.91
C ASP A 49 -12.67 17.51 7.19
N GLY A 50 -13.59 16.85 7.90
CA GLY A 50 -14.88 16.39 7.38
C GLY A 50 -14.81 15.11 6.55
N ALA A 51 -13.66 14.41 6.57
CA ALA A 51 -13.45 13.15 5.89
C ALA A 51 -13.14 12.02 6.88
N PRO A 52 -13.58 10.77 6.64
CA PRO A 52 -13.26 9.64 7.49
C PRO A 52 -11.87 9.09 7.17
N TRP A 53 -10.94 9.24 8.11
CA TRP A 53 -9.60 8.67 8.04
C TRP A 53 -9.49 7.42 8.91
N LEU A 54 -8.71 6.45 8.45
CA LEU A 54 -8.52 5.16 9.09
C LEU A 54 -7.06 4.99 9.51
N PRO A 55 -6.77 4.74 10.79
CA PRO A 55 -5.54 4.08 11.18
C PRO A 55 -5.51 2.66 10.60
N ALA A 56 -4.50 2.35 9.81
CA ALA A 56 -4.36 1.04 9.17
C ALA A 56 -2.90 0.65 8.97
N TYR A 57 -2.66 -0.66 8.89
CA TYR A 57 -1.40 -1.21 8.42
C TYR A 57 -1.62 -2.24 7.31
N PHE A 58 -0.58 -2.50 6.54
CA PHE A 58 -0.59 -3.31 5.34
C PHE A 58 0.54 -4.33 5.43
N ASP A 59 0.26 -5.55 4.98
CA ASP A 59 1.30 -6.55 4.83
C ASP A 59 2.16 -6.22 3.59
N VAL A 60 3.48 -6.27 3.75
CA VAL A 60 4.46 -6.11 2.67
C VAL A 60 4.72 -7.50 2.09
N THR A 61 4.15 -7.77 0.91
CA THR A 61 4.20 -9.08 0.26
C THR A 61 4.54 -8.97 -1.22
N GLU A 62 5.13 -10.03 -1.78
CA GLU A 62 5.40 -10.13 -3.22
C GLU A 62 4.09 -9.99 -4.03
N SER A 63 3.00 -10.59 -3.58
CA SER A 63 1.70 -10.50 -4.26
C SER A 63 1.16 -9.05 -4.36
N ALA A 64 1.39 -8.24 -3.33
CA ALA A 64 1.01 -6.83 -3.33
C ALA A 64 1.89 -6.02 -4.31
N LEU A 65 3.17 -6.39 -4.44
CA LEU A 65 4.11 -5.78 -5.38
C LEU A 65 3.74 -6.14 -6.83
N GLU A 66 3.47 -7.40 -7.11
CA GLU A 66 2.99 -7.87 -8.41
C GLU A 66 1.69 -7.17 -8.83
N GLY A 67 0.74 -7.03 -7.91
CA GLY A 67 -0.51 -6.32 -8.17
C GLY A 67 -0.29 -4.83 -8.49
N ALA A 68 0.60 -4.16 -7.76
CA ALA A 68 0.97 -2.77 -8.02
C ALA A 68 1.69 -2.61 -9.36
N ARG A 69 2.64 -3.52 -9.69
CA ARG A 69 3.34 -3.54 -10.99
C ARG A 69 2.38 -3.75 -12.15
N ARG A 70 1.45 -4.71 -12.04
CA ARG A 70 0.43 -4.99 -13.06
C ARG A 70 -0.43 -3.76 -13.35
N ILE A 71 -0.91 -3.07 -12.32
CA ILE A 71 -1.73 -1.86 -12.48
C ILE A 71 -0.89 -0.68 -12.97
N GLY A 72 0.36 -0.57 -12.51
CA GLY A 72 1.31 0.45 -12.93
C GLY A 72 1.97 0.20 -14.29
N GLN A 73 1.66 -0.92 -14.95
CA GLN A 73 2.28 -1.38 -16.20
C GLN A 73 3.81 -1.40 -16.13
N VAL A 74 4.35 -1.92 -15.03
CA VAL A 74 5.79 -2.04 -14.77
C VAL A 74 6.20 -3.51 -14.93
N SER A 75 7.25 -3.76 -15.72
CA SER A 75 7.73 -5.12 -16.02
C SER A 75 8.96 -5.56 -15.22
N GLY A 76 9.55 -4.68 -14.41
CA GLY A 76 10.77 -4.99 -13.66
C GLY A 76 10.95 -4.14 -12.39
N PRO A 77 12.11 -4.25 -11.73
CA PRO A 77 12.46 -3.40 -10.60
C PRO A 77 12.41 -1.92 -10.98
N ILE A 78 11.86 -1.09 -10.08
CA ILE A 78 11.86 0.36 -10.21
C ILE A 78 13.09 0.95 -9.52
N LEU A 79 13.48 0.40 -8.38
CA LEU A 79 14.68 0.83 -7.67
C LEU A 79 15.92 0.15 -8.28
N SER A 80 16.92 0.95 -8.64
CA SER A 80 18.26 0.45 -8.96
C SER A 80 18.90 -0.06 -7.67
N GLN A 81 19.28 -1.35 -7.65
CA GLN A 81 20.03 -1.96 -6.54
C GLN A 81 21.47 -1.47 -6.50
#